data_AF-A0A6J4NHK8-F1
#
_entry.id   AF-A0A6J4NHK8-F1
#
_cell.length_a   1.000
_cell.length_b   1.000
_cell.length_c   1.000
_cell.angle_alpha   90.00
_cell.angle_beta   90.00
_cell.angle_gamma   90.00
#
_symmetry.space_group_name_H-M   'P 1'
#
loop_
_entity.id
_entity.type
_entity.pdbx_description
1 polymer ?
#
loop_
_entity_poly.entity_id
_entity_poly.type
_entity_poly.pdbx_seq_one_letter_code
_entity_poly.pdbx_strand_id
1 'polypeptide(L)'
;MIRIGLSLILFLLTMPLAAFSQEFVPLWETGKMPNSKGIVLKDDIRNERIYQVGAPGFYAFFPSVQENKGAAILICPGGGYERLAYQISGTQLAKWFNSIGVSAFVLNYRLPTSPDLKQREIAPLQDAQRAM
;
A
#
# COMPACT_ATOMS: atom_id res chain seq x y z
N MET A 1 6.18 -49.31 23.30
CA MET A 1 6.53 -47.92 23.70
C MET A 1 6.84 -47.00 22.50
N ILE A 2 6.13 -47.09 21.35
CA ILE A 2 6.45 -46.29 20.13
C ILE A 2 5.18 -45.71 19.46
N ARG A 3 4.11 -45.45 20.22
CA ARG A 3 2.86 -44.86 19.66
C ARG A 3 2.61 -43.40 20.03
N ILE A 4 3.44 -42.83 20.90
CA ILE A 4 3.31 -41.44 21.36
C ILE A 4 3.96 -40.47 20.34
N GLY A 5 4.94 -40.94 19.55
CA GLY A 5 5.65 -40.10 18.58
C GLY A 5 4.82 -39.67 17.36
N LEU A 6 3.93 -40.53 16.85
CA LEU A 6 3.19 -40.24 15.61
C LEU A 6 2.05 -39.22 15.84
N SER A 7 1.46 -39.22 17.03
CA SER A 7 0.36 -38.30 17.39
C SER A 7 0.87 -36.88 17.69
N LEU A 8 2.11 -36.72 18.17
CA LEU A 8 2.73 -35.40 18.38
C LEU A 8 3.13 -34.75 17.05
N ILE A 9 3.61 -35.55 16.08
CA ILE A 9 3.96 -35.07 14.73
C ILE A 9 2.71 -34.62 13.96
N LEU A 10 1.58 -35.31 14.12
CA LEU A 10 0.33 -34.94 13.46
C LEU A 10 -0.30 -33.65 14.03
N PHE A 11 -0.05 -33.34 15.31
CA PHE A 11 -0.55 -32.11 15.94
C PHE A 11 0.28 -30.86 15.58
N LEU A 12 1.56 -31.02 15.23
CA LEU A 12 2.41 -29.92 14.76
C LEU A 12 2.04 -29.43 13.34
N LEU A 13 1.42 -30.29 12.53
CA LEU A 13 1.06 -30.01 11.13
C LEU A 13 -0.25 -29.24 10.96
N THR A 14 -1.06 -29.10 12.02
CA THR A 14 -2.37 -28.45 11.96
C THR A 14 -2.37 -27.03 12.52
N MET A 15 -1.23 -26.49 12.98
CA MET A 15 -1.18 -25.11 13.46
C MET A 15 -1.27 -24.14 12.27
N PRO A 16 -2.33 -23.32 12.16
CA PRO A 16 -2.40 -22.32 11.12
C PRO A 16 -1.36 -21.23 11.44
N LEU A 17 -0.36 -21.06 10.58
CA LEU A 17 0.45 -19.85 10.62
C LEU A 17 -0.48 -18.67 10.30
N ALA A 18 -0.64 -17.76 11.26
CA ALA A 18 -1.26 -16.48 11.00
C ALA A 18 -0.38 -15.71 10.00
N ALA A 19 -0.83 -15.64 8.75
CA ALA A 19 -0.20 -14.81 7.73
C ALA A 19 -0.72 -13.36 7.89
N PHE A 20 0.15 -12.47 8.33
CA PHE A 20 -0.12 -11.03 8.29
C PHE A 20 0.21 -10.53 6.88
N SER A 21 -0.79 -10.01 6.16
CA SER A 21 -0.59 -9.33 4.89
C SER A 21 -0.34 -7.84 5.11
N GLN A 22 0.16 -7.17 4.08
CA GLN A 22 0.35 -5.72 4.13
C GLN A 22 -1.00 -5.01 4.21
N GLU A 23 -1.25 -4.32 5.32
CA GLU A 23 -2.47 -3.54 5.52
C GLU A 23 -2.42 -2.25 4.69
N PHE A 24 -3.56 -1.91 4.07
CA PHE A 24 -3.76 -0.63 3.40
C PHE A 24 -4.23 0.40 4.41
N VAL A 25 -3.50 1.52 4.53
CA VAL A 25 -3.84 2.61 5.44
C VAL A 25 -4.50 3.74 4.65
N PRO A 26 -5.80 4.05 4.87
CA PRO A 26 -6.46 5.16 4.18
C PRO A 26 -5.92 6.51 4.65
N LEU A 27 -5.74 7.47 3.72
CA LEU A 27 -5.24 8.81 4.04
C LEU A 27 -6.30 9.70 4.73
N TRP A 28 -7.57 9.47 4.37
CA TRP A 28 -8.70 10.26 4.83
C TRP A 28 -9.71 9.34 5.51
N GLU A 29 -10.28 9.83 6.60
CA GLU A 29 -11.46 9.20 7.19
C GLU A 29 -12.62 9.22 6.19
N THR A 30 -13.51 8.24 6.32
CA THR A 30 -14.70 8.11 5.47
C THR A 30 -15.49 9.42 5.45
N GLY A 31 -15.70 9.97 4.25
CA GLY A 31 -16.44 11.23 4.04
C GLY A 31 -15.68 12.52 4.39
N LYS A 32 -14.41 12.44 4.79
CA LYS A 32 -13.57 13.60 5.11
C LYS A 32 -12.56 13.95 4.01
N MET A 33 -12.55 13.21 2.90
CA MET A 33 -11.65 13.45 1.77
C MET A 33 -11.88 14.85 1.16
N PRO A 34 -10.90 15.77 1.25
CA PRO A 34 -11.04 17.11 0.68
C PRO A 34 -11.04 17.04 -0.85
N ASN A 35 -11.43 18.15 -1.48
CA ASN A 35 -11.43 18.27 -2.95
C ASN A 35 -12.31 17.22 -3.69
N SER A 36 -13.25 16.59 -2.96
CA SER A 36 -14.19 15.60 -3.48
C SER A 36 -15.56 16.23 -3.82
N LYS A 37 -16.23 15.69 -4.84
CA LYS A 37 -17.63 15.96 -5.21
C LYS A 37 -18.60 15.02 -4.48
N GLY A 38 -18.10 14.05 -3.72
CA GLY A 38 -18.90 13.07 -2.97
C GLY A 38 -19.29 11.85 -3.80
N ILE A 39 -18.62 11.59 -4.92
CA ILE A 39 -18.85 10.41 -5.76
C ILE A 39 -18.10 9.22 -5.14
N VAL A 40 -18.82 8.15 -4.83
CA VAL A 40 -18.22 6.89 -4.37
C VAL A 40 -17.61 6.16 -5.56
N LEU A 41 -16.28 6.12 -5.61
CA LEU A 41 -15.53 5.45 -6.66
C LEU A 41 -14.92 4.14 -6.14
N LYS A 42 -14.78 3.16 -7.03
CA LYS A 42 -13.94 1.98 -6.82
C LYS A 42 -12.61 2.14 -7.55
N ASP A 43 -11.61 1.42 -7.08
CA ASP A 43 -10.34 1.34 -7.79
C ASP A 43 -10.52 0.65 -9.15
N ASP A 44 -9.92 1.20 -10.19
CA ASP A 44 -9.79 0.56 -11.51
C ASP A 44 -8.36 0.07 -11.68
N ILE A 45 -8.16 -1.26 -11.58
CA ILE A 45 -6.84 -1.89 -11.63
C ILE A 45 -6.76 -2.76 -12.88
N ARG A 46 -5.81 -2.46 -13.75
CA ARG A 46 -5.58 -3.17 -15.02
C ARG A 46 -4.09 -3.33 -15.26
N ASN A 47 -3.64 -4.54 -15.60
CA ASN A 47 -2.23 -4.84 -15.92
C ASN A 47 -1.27 -4.27 -14.85
N GLU A 48 -1.53 -4.55 -13.57
CA GLU A 48 -0.72 -4.10 -12.42
C GLU A 48 -0.55 -2.58 -12.33
N ARG A 49 -1.54 -1.83 -12.81
CA ARG A 49 -1.60 -0.36 -12.74
C ARG A 49 -2.96 0.07 -12.24
N ILE A 50 -2.99 1.14 -11.46
CA ILE A 50 -4.24 1.74 -10.96
C ILE A 50 -4.56 2.95 -11.83
N TYR A 51 -5.69 2.94 -12.51
CA TYR A 51 -6.16 4.02 -13.38
C TYR A 51 -7.22 4.90 -12.71
N GLN A 52 -7.81 4.42 -11.62
CA GLN A 52 -8.70 5.19 -10.76
C GLN A 52 -8.43 4.79 -9.32
N VAL A 53 -8.28 5.78 -8.44
CA VAL A 53 -8.16 5.58 -6.99
C VAL A 53 -9.44 6.08 -6.36
N GLY A 54 -10.20 5.18 -5.74
CA GLY A 54 -11.43 5.50 -5.03
C GLY A 54 -11.17 6.05 -3.63
N ALA A 55 -10.31 5.37 -2.88
CA ALA A 55 -9.85 5.81 -1.56
C ALA A 55 -8.32 5.92 -1.58
N PRO A 56 -7.74 7.13 -1.49
CA PRO A 56 -6.30 7.27 -1.44
C PRO A 56 -5.77 6.81 -0.07
N GLY A 57 -4.57 6.26 -0.08
CA GLY A 57 -3.98 5.55 1.06
C GLY A 57 -2.59 5.05 0.70
N PHE A 58 -1.93 4.36 1.62
CA PHE A 58 -0.62 3.78 1.35
C PHE A 58 -0.50 2.35 1.90
N TYR A 59 0.43 1.60 1.31
CA TYR A 59 0.93 0.36 1.87
C TYR A 59 2.27 0.63 2.55
N ALA A 60 2.42 0.24 3.80
CA ALA A 60 3.72 0.28 4.49
C ALA A 60 4.58 -0.93 4.10
N PHE A 61 5.89 -0.83 4.16
CA PHE A 61 6.84 -1.92 3.90
C PHE A 61 8.00 -1.74 4.85
N PHE A 62 8.21 -2.68 5.76
CA PHE A 62 9.20 -2.55 6.82
C PHE A 62 10.39 -3.49 6.56
N PRO A 63 11.64 -3.03 6.75
CA PRO A 63 12.79 -3.92 6.82
C PRO A 63 12.68 -4.83 8.05
N SER A 64 13.53 -5.86 8.13
CA SER A 64 13.65 -6.64 9.35
C SER A 64 14.06 -5.75 10.53
N VAL A 65 13.70 -6.16 11.75
CA VAL A 65 14.04 -5.39 12.96
C VAL A 65 15.55 -5.20 13.09
N GLN A 66 16.34 -6.19 12.66
CA GLN A 66 17.80 -6.17 12.72
C GLN A 66 18.44 -5.25 11.68
N GLU A 67 17.84 -5.10 10.51
CA GLU A 67 18.37 -4.28 9.41
C GLU A 67 17.82 -2.85 9.42
N ASN A 68 16.82 -2.56 10.26
CA ASN A 68 16.16 -1.26 10.31
C ASN A 68 17.11 -0.15 10.75
N LYS A 69 17.33 0.84 9.87
CA LYS A 69 18.20 2.00 10.10
C LYS A 69 17.49 3.22 10.69
N GLY A 70 16.21 3.10 11.02
CA GLY A 70 15.38 4.21 11.50
C GLY A 70 15.05 5.26 10.43
N ALA A 71 15.33 4.98 9.15
CA ALA A 71 15.00 5.85 8.04
C ALA A 71 13.69 5.41 7.36
N ALA A 72 12.97 6.39 6.79
CA ALA A 72 11.71 6.17 6.08
C ALA A 72 11.68 6.90 4.74
N ILE A 73 10.94 6.36 3.77
CA ILE A 73 10.66 7.00 2.49
C ILE A 73 9.21 6.82 2.06
N LEU A 74 8.60 7.91 1.59
CA LEU A 74 7.30 7.89 0.91
C LEU A 74 7.53 7.78 -0.61
N ILE A 75 7.06 6.69 -1.21
CA ILE A 75 7.14 6.43 -2.64
C ILE A 75 5.83 6.85 -3.28
N CYS A 76 5.90 7.79 -4.22
CA CYS A 76 4.79 8.17 -5.10
C CYS A 76 4.97 7.45 -6.44
N PRO A 77 4.20 6.40 -6.75
CA PRO A 77 4.37 5.65 -7.98
C PRO A 77 4.17 6.52 -9.21
N GLY A 78 5.11 6.47 -10.16
CA GLY A 78 4.97 7.18 -11.44
C GLY A 78 3.86 6.62 -12.35
N GLY A 79 3.78 7.17 -13.56
CA GLY A 79 2.77 6.82 -14.57
C GLY A 79 2.13 8.03 -15.27
N GLY A 80 2.75 9.21 -15.13
CA GLY A 80 2.39 10.42 -15.88
C GLY A 80 1.05 11.02 -15.48
N TYR A 81 0.59 10.79 -14.25
CA TYR A 81 -0.74 11.19 -13.76
C TYR A 81 -1.94 10.58 -14.50
N GLU A 82 -1.69 9.63 -15.41
CA GLU A 82 -2.73 8.85 -16.10
C GLU A 82 -3.02 7.51 -15.39
N ARG A 83 -2.06 7.04 -14.60
CA ARG A 83 -2.11 5.80 -13.82
C ARG A 83 -1.02 5.76 -12.77
N LEU A 84 -1.16 4.86 -11.80
CA LEU A 84 -0.11 4.49 -10.86
C LEU A 84 0.52 3.18 -11.31
N ALA A 85 1.80 3.19 -11.68
CA ALA A 85 2.59 2.00 -11.95
C ALA A 85 3.08 1.34 -10.65
N TYR A 86 2.16 1.13 -9.70
CA TYR A 86 2.45 0.78 -8.30
C TYR A 86 3.32 -0.47 -8.12
N GLN A 87 3.34 -1.39 -9.09
CA GLN A 87 4.19 -2.57 -9.00
C GLN A 87 5.68 -2.23 -9.20
N ILE A 88 6.03 -1.60 -10.32
CA ILE A 88 7.44 -1.33 -10.69
C ILE A 88 7.96 -0.08 -9.96
N SER A 89 7.20 1.00 -9.95
CA SER A 89 7.61 2.27 -9.32
C SER A 89 7.11 2.42 -7.87
N GLY A 90 6.53 1.37 -7.30
CA GLY A 90 6.08 1.31 -5.90
C GLY A 90 6.66 0.09 -5.19
N THR A 91 5.95 -1.05 -5.22
CA THR A 91 6.27 -2.28 -4.48
C THR A 91 7.70 -2.79 -4.69
N GLN A 92 8.20 -2.84 -5.93
CA GLN A 92 9.57 -3.29 -6.20
C GLN A 92 10.60 -2.35 -5.57
N LEU A 93 10.36 -1.04 -5.65
CA LEU A 93 11.21 -0.02 -5.06
C LEU A 93 11.15 -0.08 -3.52
N ALA A 94 9.97 -0.29 -2.94
CA ALA A 94 9.79 -0.47 -1.50
C ALA A 94 10.59 -1.66 -0.96
N LYS A 95 10.54 -2.80 -1.67
CA LYS A 95 11.34 -4.00 -1.32
C LYS A 95 12.84 -3.73 -1.41
N TRP A 96 13.28 -2.98 -2.40
CA TRP A 96 14.68 -2.58 -2.51
C TRP A 96 15.10 -1.68 -1.33
N PHE A 97 14.28 -0.67 -0.96
CA PHE A 97 14.54 0.16 0.21
C PHE A 97 14.60 -0.66 1.51
N ASN A 98 13.72 -1.64 1.68
CA ASN A 98 13.77 -2.54 2.83
C ASN A 98 15.09 -3.33 2.88
N SER A 99 15.61 -3.81 1.74
CA SER A 99 16.91 -4.53 1.70
C SER A 99 18.11 -3.70 2.12
N ILE A 100 17.98 -2.36 2.12
CA ILE A 100 19.00 -1.45 2.61
C ILE A 100 18.66 -0.82 3.97
N GLY A 101 17.63 -1.34 4.65
CA GLY A 101 17.26 -0.96 6.01
C GLY A 101 16.33 0.24 6.12
N VAL A 102 15.66 0.64 5.04
CA VAL A 102 14.75 1.80 5.01
C VAL A 102 13.30 1.33 4.99
N SER A 103 12.46 1.89 5.87
CA SER A 103 11.01 1.69 5.83
C SER A 103 10.42 2.44 4.64
N ALA A 104 9.58 1.80 3.85
CA ALA A 104 9.02 2.39 2.63
C ALA A 104 7.49 2.42 2.71
N PHE A 105 6.88 3.47 2.18
CA PHE A 105 5.42 3.64 2.13
C PHE A 105 5.02 3.93 0.69
N VAL A 106 4.24 3.05 0.06
CA VAL A 106 3.81 3.19 -1.34
C VAL A 106 2.44 3.85 -1.38
N LEU A 107 2.39 5.09 -1.87
CA LEU A 107 1.20 5.92 -1.90
C LEU A 107 0.32 5.64 -3.12
N ASN A 108 -0.94 5.29 -2.89
CA ASN A 108 -2.00 5.35 -3.89
C ASN A 108 -2.68 6.71 -3.82
N TYR A 109 -2.22 7.67 -4.63
CA TYR A 109 -2.77 9.02 -4.69
C TYR A 109 -3.84 9.17 -5.79
N ARG A 110 -4.78 10.10 -5.62
CA ARG A 110 -5.80 10.41 -6.63
C ARG A 110 -5.17 10.99 -7.89
N LEU A 111 -5.59 10.46 -9.04
CA LEU A 111 -5.16 10.95 -10.35
C LEU A 111 -6.01 12.16 -10.77
N PRO A 112 -5.46 13.17 -11.47
CA PRO A 112 -6.20 14.33 -11.98
C PRO A 112 -7.38 13.97 -12.89
N THR A 113 -7.37 12.76 -13.46
CA THR A 113 -8.43 12.21 -14.31
C THR A 113 -9.66 11.74 -13.52
N SER A 114 -9.58 11.66 -12.18
CA SER A 114 -10.68 11.20 -11.34
C SER A 114 -11.93 12.09 -11.49
N PRO A 115 -13.12 11.49 -11.72
CA PRO A 115 -14.35 12.26 -11.91
C PRO A 115 -14.83 12.96 -10.62
N ASP A 116 -14.41 12.46 -9.45
CA ASP A 116 -14.79 12.98 -8.14
C ASP A 116 -14.08 14.29 -7.76
N LEU A 117 -13.07 14.75 -8.51
CA LEU A 117 -12.28 15.91 -8.12
C LEU A 117 -12.97 17.24 -8.46
N LYS A 118 -12.98 18.18 -7.50
CA LYS A 118 -13.39 19.59 -7.72
C LYS A 118 -12.30 20.37 -8.47
N GLN A 119 -11.04 20.21 -8.06
CA GLN A 119 -9.83 20.79 -8.69
C GLN A 119 -8.86 19.65 -9.01
N ARG A 120 -8.53 19.44 -10.28
CA ARG A 120 -7.86 18.21 -10.72
C ARG A 120 -6.36 18.24 -10.41
N GLU A 121 -5.76 19.40 -10.61
CA GLU A 121 -4.34 19.69 -10.53
C GLU A 121 -3.77 19.57 -9.12
N ILE A 122 -4.56 19.84 -8.08
CA ILE A 122 -4.09 19.81 -6.69
C ILE A 122 -4.22 18.44 -6.02
N ALA A 123 -5.03 17.52 -6.57
CA ALA A 123 -5.37 16.29 -5.86
C ALA A 123 -4.17 15.37 -5.57
N PRO A 124 -3.25 15.12 -6.53
CA PRO A 124 -2.07 14.31 -6.24
C PRO A 124 -1.16 14.93 -5.17
N LEU A 125 -0.96 16.26 -5.25
CA LEU A 125 -0.14 17.00 -4.29
C LEU A 125 -0.76 16.97 -2.89
N GLN A 126 -2.08 17.17 -2.81
CA GLN A 126 -2.81 17.13 -1.55
C GLN A 126 -2.71 15.76 -0.86
N ASP A 127 -2.83 14.67 -1.61
CA ASP A 127 -2.67 13.32 -1.05
C ASP A 127 -1.23 13.06 -0.62
N ALA A 128 -0.24 13.49 -1.40
CA ALA A 128 1.17 13.37 -1.03
C ALA A 128 1.51 14.18 0.23
N GLN A 129 1.01 15.40 0.35
CA GLN A 129 1.18 16.25 1.55
C GLN A 129 0.54 15.64 2.79
N ARG A 130 -0.61 14.97 2.65
CA ARG A 130 -1.27 14.29 3.78
C ARG A 130 -0.50 13.06 4.26
N ALA A 131 0.25 12.42 3.37
CA ALA A 131 1.01 11.21 3.65
C ALA A 131 2.39 11.47 4.29
N MET A 132 2.90 12.71 4.24
CA MET A 132 4.15 13.14 4.89
C MET A 132 3.89 13.64 6.31
#